data_AF-A0A358KNH9-F1
#
_entry.id   AF-A0A358KNH9-F1
#
_cell.length_a   1.000
_cell.length_b   1.000
_cell.length_c   1.000
_cell.angle_alpha   90.00
_cell.angle_beta   90.00
_cell.angle_gamma   90.00
#
_symmetry.space_group_name_H-M   'P 1'
#
loop_
_entity.id
_entity.type
_entity.pdbx_description
1 polymer ?
#
loop_
_entity_poly.entity_id
_entity_poly.type
_entity_poly.pdbx_seq_one_letter_code
_entity_poly.pdbx_strand_id
1 'polypeptide(L)'
;MKKAKIAYFLILILTLSLPLTPAWAQGTFNPNYVLADQDVFDYKSMTYQQIYDFLKAKGSSLTTYKDPITSMLAADIIYRAAQDYRVNPKYLLALLQKEQSLIENGTPTAKKYDWATGYGICDGCSMDDPKLQRFKGFFNQIFAAAKFFRLELDDNLVTLGKTFTGFGPGVAKTVDGVTVTPANNATALLYTYTPHLHGNELLWSIWDRYFSRAYPDGSILNIEGDPKLWLIQDAQRRQFASRAVYFSYYSDPNFDRVITVSESEVNKYPEGYAIKFPVYSFLRSPAGTVYLLLPNETRRGFSSAEALRKIGINPEEIEDVSWEDLTQYAEGEPITIESVQPVGTLIQNSKTGGVYFVENGVKHPIFSKEILVANFGSRKITSKQTTAELEKYITGEPLLFKEGELVKSDSQPAVYVISNKQRRPITSEAAFVKLGYNWDNVIVTNAAAIGVHLLGEPLGEPF
;
A
#
# COMPACT_ATOMS: atom_id res chain seq x y z
N MET A 1 -63.92 28.64 -5.00
CA MET A 1 -63.73 27.69 -3.88
C MET A 1 -63.98 26.26 -4.36
N LYS A 2 -62.93 25.47 -4.61
CA LYS A 2 -62.91 24.01 -4.50
C LYS A 2 -61.44 23.56 -4.52
N LYS A 3 -61.06 22.79 -3.50
CA LYS A 3 -59.70 22.55 -3.01
C LYS A 3 -58.90 21.61 -3.93
N ALA A 4 -57.64 21.96 -4.18
CA ALA A 4 -56.62 21.11 -4.78
C ALA A 4 -56.20 20.00 -3.80
N LYS A 5 -56.06 18.76 -4.28
CA LYS A 5 -55.44 17.65 -3.54
C LYS A 5 -53.96 17.58 -3.95
N ILE A 6 -53.08 17.90 -3.03
CA ILE A 6 -51.62 17.69 -3.15
C ILE A 6 -51.35 16.29 -2.60
N ALA A 7 -50.82 15.40 -3.44
CA ALA A 7 -50.33 14.10 -3.02
C ALA A 7 -48.87 14.26 -2.56
N TYR A 8 -48.61 14.01 -1.27
CA TYR A 8 -47.25 13.91 -0.73
C TYR A 8 -46.71 12.51 -1.04
N PHE A 9 -45.68 12.43 -1.88
CA PHE A 9 -44.87 11.24 -2.05
C PHE A 9 -43.76 11.28 -0.98
N LEU A 10 -43.87 10.43 0.04
CA LEU A 10 -42.85 10.30 1.08
C LEU A 10 -41.70 9.48 0.51
N ILE A 11 -40.59 10.13 0.15
CA ILE A 11 -39.34 9.43 -0.19
C ILE A 11 -38.68 9.04 1.13
N LEU A 12 -38.75 7.76 1.46
CA LEU A 12 -38.03 7.14 2.57
C LEU A 12 -36.53 7.08 2.19
N ILE A 13 -35.73 8.04 2.67
CA ILE A 13 -34.28 7.99 2.54
C ILE A 13 -33.78 6.93 3.53
N LEU A 14 -33.53 5.73 3.01
CA LEU A 14 -32.86 4.66 3.75
C LEU A 14 -31.38 5.06 3.90
N THR A 15 -31.04 5.69 5.02
CA THR A 15 -29.63 5.93 5.38
C THR A 15 -29.00 4.59 5.71
N LEU A 16 -28.31 4.00 4.74
CA LEU A 16 -27.46 2.84 4.94
C LEU A 16 -26.28 3.29 5.82
N SER A 17 -26.41 3.13 7.13
CA SER A 17 -25.29 3.29 8.06
C SER A 17 -24.33 2.15 7.82
N LEU A 18 -23.36 2.35 6.93
CA LEU A 18 -22.17 1.51 6.89
C LEU A 18 -21.55 1.53 8.30
N PRO A 19 -21.22 0.37 8.89
CA PRO A 19 -20.47 0.38 10.14
C PRO A 19 -19.17 1.12 9.87
N LEU A 20 -18.98 2.25 10.56
CA LEU A 20 -17.67 2.89 10.68
C LEU A 20 -16.76 1.85 11.33
N THR A 21 -15.92 1.20 10.53
CA THR A 21 -14.77 0.50 11.08
C THR A 21 -13.94 1.57 11.78
N PRO A 22 -13.65 1.46 13.08
CA PRO A 22 -12.79 2.41 13.74
C PRO A 22 -11.45 2.45 13.00
N ALA A 23 -11.12 3.64 12.49
CA ALA A 23 -9.82 3.99 11.97
C ALA A 23 -8.83 3.94 13.14
N TRP A 24 -8.04 2.87 13.23
CA TRP A 24 -7.05 2.73 14.30
C TRP A 24 -5.74 3.37 13.83
N ALA A 25 -5.21 4.28 14.65
CA ALA A 25 -3.92 4.90 14.38
C ALA A 25 -2.84 3.82 14.23
N GLN A 26 -2.15 3.81 13.08
CA GLN A 26 -0.86 3.11 13.00
C GLN A 26 0.12 3.70 14.01
N GLY A 27 0.90 2.83 14.67
CA GLY A 27 2.03 3.25 15.50
C GLY A 27 1.92 3.00 17.02
N THR A 28 0.84 2.42 17.55
CA THR A 28 0.76 2.03 18.98
C THR A 28 0.29 0.60 19.17
N PHE A 29 0.95 -0.15 20.08
CA PHE A 29 0.61 -1.55 20.35
C PHE A 29 -0.81 -1.64 20.93
N ASN A 30 -1.67 -2.42 20.28
CA ASN A 30 -3.02 -2.69 20.76
C ASN A 30 -3.10 -4.13 21.28
N PRO A 31 -3.23 -4.35 22.60
CA PRO A 31 -3.27 -5.70 23.15
C PRO A 31 -4.53 -6.48 22.72
N ASN A 32 -5.59 -5.81 22.26
CA ASN A 32 -6.81 -6.44 21.76
C ASN A 32 -6.75 -6.79 20.26
N TYR A 33 -5.76 -6.26 19.54
CA TYR A 33 -5.58 -6.46 18.09
C TYR A 33 -4.08 -6.49 17.79
N VAL A 34 -3.45 -7.64 18.04
CA VAL A 34 -1.99 -7.77 17.91
C VAL A 34 -1.59 -7.86 16.42
N LEU A 35 -2.24 -8.74 15.66
CA LEU A 35 -2.08 -8.88 14.20
C LEU A 35 -3.44 -9.19 13.56
N ALA A 36 -3.59 -8.93 12.26
CA ALA A 36 -4.77 -9.33 11.51
C ALA A 36 -4.75 -10.85 11.22
N ASP A 37 -5.93 -11.43 10.94
CA ASP A 37 -6.00 -12.85 10.53
C ASP A 37 -5.16 -13.14 9.27
N GLN A 38 -5.16 -12.23 8.30
CA GLN A 38 -4.32 -12.34 7.10
C GLN A 38 -2.81 -12.30 7.41
N ASP A 39 -2.39 -11.57 8.44
CA ASP A 39 -0.98 -11.47 8.84
C ASP A 39 -0.47 -12.81 9.39
N VAL A 40 -1.35 -13.64 9.96
CA VAL A 40 -0.99 -14.97 10.46
C VAL A 40 -1.29 -16.08 9.45
N PHE A 41 -2.27 -15.92 8.56
CA PHE A 41 -2.78 -17.02 7.71
C PHE A 41 -2.64 -16.83 6.20
N ASP A 42 -2.12 -15.70 5.69
CA ASP A 42 -1.76 -15.56 4.27
C ASP A 42 -0.48 -16.35 3.94
N TYR A 43 -0.65 -17.65 3.74
CA TYR A 43 0.42 -18.58 3.42
C TYR A 43 1.06 -18.38 2.04
N LYS A 44 0.46 -17.54 1.18
CA LYS A 44 0.99 -17.19 -0.15
C LYS A 44 1.79 -15.88 -0.14
N SER A 45 1.94 -15.26 1.01
CA SER A 45 2.54 -13.92 1.16
C SER A 45 4.03 -13.85 0.79
N MET A 46 4.73 -15.00 0.75
CA MET A 46 6.11 -15.12 0.27
C MET A 46 6.33 -16.46 -0.45
N THR A 47 7.05 -16.40 -1.57
CA THR A 47 7.64 -17.57 -2.23
C THR A 47 8.90 -18.04 -1.50
N TYR A 48 9.38 -19.24 -1.81
CA TYR A 48 10.69 -19.73 -1.35
C TYR A 48 11.81 -18.70 -1.59
N GLN A 49 11.86 -18.13 -2.79
CA GLN A 49 12.91 -17.18 -3.17
C GLN A 49 12.83 -15.90 -2.33
N GLN A 50 11.63 -15.37 -2.08
CA GLN A 50 11.44 -14.19 -1.22
C GLN A 50 11.85 -14.47 0.23
N ILE A 51 11.64 -15.68 0.75
CA ILE A 51 12.09 -16.06 2.10
C ILE A 51 13.63 -16.10 2.15
N TYR A 52 14.26 -16.72 1.15
CA TYR A 52 15.71 -16.77 1.02
C TYR A 52 16.32 -15.36 0.93
N ASP A 53 15.77 -14.50 0.07
CA ASP A 53 16.26 -13.14 -0.12
C ASP A 53 16.05 -12.26 1.12
N PHE A 54 14.94 -12.45 1.84
CA PHE A 54 14.72 -11.79 3.13
C PHE A 54 15.80 -12.16 4.17
N LEU A 55 16.10 -13.46 4.32
CA LEU A 55 17.15 -13.92 5.24
C LEU A 55 18.53 -13.38 4.85
N LYS A 56 18.82 -13.38 3.54
CA LYS A 56 20.06 -12.84 2.98
C LYS A 56 20.19 -11.34 3.24
N ALA A 57 19.13 -10.57 2.98
CA ALA A 57 19.11 -9.13 3.21
C ALA A 57 19.29 -8.77 4.69
N LYS A 58 18.84 -9.63 5.60
CA LYS A 58 19.06 -9.49 7.06
C LYS A 58 20.45 -9.94 7.52
N GLY A 59 21.30 -10.45 6.62
CA GLY A 59 22.60 -11.03 7.00
C GLY A 59 22.47 -12.26 7.92
N SER A 60 21.32 -12.95 7.88
CA SER A 60 21.00 -14.04 8.79
C SER A 60 21.85 -15.28 8.52
N SER A 61 22.31 -15.96 9.58
CA SER A 61 22.94 -17.28 9.47
C SER A 61 21.98 -18.34 8.89
N LEU A 62 20.66 -18.13 8.96
CA LEU A 62 19.66 -19.01 8.36
C LEU A 62 19.74 -19.04 6.82
N THR A 63 20.36 -18.05 6.19
CA THR A 63 20.52 -18.01 4.73
C THR A 63 21.26 -19.25 4.20
N THR A 64 22.27 -19.73 4.94
CA THR A 64 23.10 -20.89 4.57
C THR A 64 22.92 -22.08 5.50
N TYR A 65 22.14 -21.93 6.58
CA TYR A 65 21.84 -23.01 7.52
C TYR A 65 21.18 -24.19 6.80
N LYS A 66 21.69 -25.39 7.08
CA LYS A 66 21.08 -26.67 6.72
C LYS A 66 20.72 -27.42 7.97
N ASP A 67 19.49 -27.90 8.03
CA ASP A 67 19.05 -28.74 9.14
C ASP A 67 19.89 -30.03 9.18
N PRO A 68 20.46 -30.41 10.35
CA PRO A 68 21.36 -31.56 10.45
C PRO A 68 20.72 -32.90 10.11
N ILE A 69 19.40 -33.02 10.22
CA ILE A 69 18.67 -34.28 10.03
C ILE A 69 18.13 -34.34 8.59
N THR A 70 17.44 -33.29 8.15
CA THR A 70 16.77 -33.30 6.84
C THR A 70 17.68 -32.82 5.71
N SER A 71 18.81 -32.18 6.03
CA SER A 71 19.69 -31.47 5.08
C SER A 71 19.01 -30.34 4.30
N MET A 72 17.79 -29.94 4.67
CA MET A 72 17.04 -28.87 4.04
C MET A 72 17.54 -27.50 4.49
N LEU A 73 17.50 -26.51 3.59
CA LEU A 73 17.78 -25.11 3.93
C LEU A 73 16.68 -24.54 4.81
N ALA A 74 17.02 -23.58 5.67
CA ALA A 74 16.03 -22.92 6.53
C ALA A 74 14.85 -22.33 5.74
N ALA A 75 15.14 -21.66 4.61
CA ALA A 75 14.11 -21.11 3.73
C ALA A 75 13.14 -22.18 3.19
N ASP A 76 13.63 -23.39 2.89
CA ASP A 76 12.80 -24.50 2.40
C ASP A 76 11.90 -25.03 3.52
N ILE A 77 12.44 -25.16 4.73
CA ILE A 77 11.69 -25.60 5.92
C ILE A 77 10.56 -24.60 6.24
N ILE A 78 10.86 -23.31 6.28
CA ILE A 78 9.88 -22.25 6.53
C ILE A 78 8.79 -22.26 5.45
N TYR A 79 9.19 -22.31 4.18
CA TYR A 79 8.25 -22.33 3.05
C TYR A 79 7.30 -23.53 3.13
N ARG A 80 7.82 -24.74 3.35
CA ARG A 80 7.00 -25.95 3.42
C ARG A 80 6.07 -25.97 4.61
N ALA A 81 6.54 -25.59 5.80
CA ALA A 81 5.67 -25.50 6.97
C ALA A 81 4.53 -24.49 6.76
N ALA A 82 4.83 -23.35 6.13
CA ALA A 82 3.83 -22.36 5.73
C ALA A 82 2.80 -22.95 4.76
N GLN A 83 3.23 -23.68 3.72
CA GLN A 83 2.30 -24.29 2.76
C GLN A 83 1.46 -25.41 3.38
N ASP A 84 2.09 -26.34 4.11
CA ASP A 84 1.45 -27.53 4.66
C ASP A 84 0.37 -27.17 5.69
N TYR A 85 0.63 -26.17 6.53
CA TYR A 85 -0.28 -25.72 7.57
C TYR A 85 -1.00 -24.41 7.24
N ARG A 86 -0.83 -23.88 6.01
CA ARG A 86 -1.45 -22.63 5.57
C ARG A 86 -1.24 -21.49 6.59
N VAL A 87 0.00 -21.32 7.04
CA VAL A 87 0.41 -20.23 7.95
C VAL A 87 1.29 -19.26 7.17
N ASN A 88 1.18 -17.97 7.47
CA ASN A 88 1.92 -16.92 6.80
C ASN A 88 3.44 -17.08 7.04
N PRO A 89 4.29 -17.22 6.00
CA PRO A 89 5.73 -17.34 6.17
C PRO A 89 6.36 -16.10 6.82
N LYS A 90 5.79 -14.90 6.63
CA LYS A 90 6.23 -13.67 7.32
C LYS A 90 6.05 -13.80 8.84
N TYR A 91 4.95 -14.42 9.27
CA TYR A 91 4.68 -14.65 10.68
C TYR A 91 5.70 -15.61 11.28
N LEU A 92 6.02 -16.71 10.58
CA LEU A 92 7.05 -17.64 11.04
C LEU A 92 8.43 -16.97 11.17
N LEU A 93 8.79 -16.06 10.25
CA LEU A 93 10.03 -15.27 10.34
C LEU A 93 10.03 -14.33 11.56
N ALA A 94 8.91 -13.63 11.81
CA ALA A 94 8.76 -12.79 13.00
C ALA A 94 8.84 -13.61 14.30
N LEU A 95 8.23 -14.80 14.31
CA LEU A 95 8.27 -15.72 15.44
C LEU A 95 9.70 -16.20 15.73
N LEU A 96 10.45 -16.61 14.71
CA LEU A 96 11.87 -17.00 14.86
C LEU A 96 12.73 -15.88 15.44
N GLN A 97 12.45 -14.62 15.08
CA GLN A 97 13.13 -13.47 15.66
C GLN A 97 12.72 -13.27 17.11
N LYS A 98 11.43 -13.31 17.41
CA LYS A 98 10.91 -13.11 18.77
C LYS A 98 11.49 -14.15 19.74
N GLU A 99 11.43 -15.42 19.36
CA GLU A 99 11.68 -16.53 20.28
C GLU A 99 13.18 -16.79 20.49
N GLN A 100 14.00 -16.64 19.46
CA GLN A 100 15.43 -16.97 19.54
C GLN A 100 16.37 -15.96 18.88
N SER A 101 15.84 -14.84 18.36
CA SER A 101 16.58 -13.83 17.59
C SER A 101 17.30 -14.41 16.37
N LEU A 102 16.77 -15.50 15.78
CA LEU A 102 17.46 -16.24 14.72
C LEU A 102 17.53 -15.49 13.38
N ILE A 103 16.74 -14.43 13.18
CA ILE A 103 16.79 -13.64 11.96
C ILE A 103 18.00 -12.69 12.00
N GLU A 104 18.19 -11.97 13.10
CA GLU A 104 19.19 -10.90 13.18
C GLU A 104 20.46 -11.26 13.96
N ASN A 105 20.48 -12.40 14.69
CA ASN A 105 21.68 -12.87 15.35
C ASN A 105 22.61 -13.58 14.37
N GLY A 106 23.78 -13.00 14.08
CA GLY A 106 24.77 -13.58 13.17
C GLY A 106 25.48 -14.84 13.68
N THR A 107 25.42 -15.14 14.99
CA THR A 107 26.08 -16.32 15.58
C THR A 107 25.18 -17.08 16.58
N PRO A 108 24.09 -17.73 16.14
CA PRO A 108 23.22 -18.48 17.05
C PRO A 108 23.88 -19.78 17.55
N THR A 109 23.72 -20.08 18.83
CA THR A 109 24.13 -21.37 19.43
C THR A 109 23.24 -22.52 18.94
N ALA A 110 23.73 -23.76 18.98
CA ALA A 110 22.94 -24.97 18.65
C ALA A 110 21.57 -25.02 19.36
N LYS A 111 21.53 -24.64 20.65
CA LYS A 111 20.30 -24.55 21.47
C LYS A 111 19.20 -23.69 20.82
N LYS A 112 19.58 -22.60 20.15
CA LYS A 112 18.62 -21.69 19.50
C LYS A 112 17.96 -22.36 18.30
N TYR A 113 18.70 -23.18 17.54
CA TYR A 113 18.10 -23.97 16.45
C TYR A 113 17.24 -25.12 16.98
N ASP A 114 17.67 -25.76 18.07
CA ASP A 114 16.93 -26.86 18.71
C ASP A 114 15.55 -26.44 19.23
N TRP A 115 15.40 -25.18 19.65
CA TRP A 115 14.17 -24.61 20.22
C TRP A 115 13.76 -23.30 19.51
N ALA A 116 13.89 -23.29 18.17
CA ALA A 116 13.80 -22.12 17.31
C ALA A 116 12.53 -21.26 17.47
N THR A 117 11.40 -21.87 17.81
CA THR A 117 10.12 -21.18 18.01
C THR A 117 9.65 -21.23 19.47
N GLY A 118 10.45 -21.80 20.38
CA GLY A 118 10.06 -22.02 21.76
C GLY A 118 8.95 -23.07 21.94
N TYR A 119 8.49 -23.72 20.86
CA TYR A 119 7.34 -24.61 20.91
C TYR A 119 7.58 -25.79 21.87
N GLY A 120 6.64 -25.95 22.80
CA GLY A 120 6.64 -27.02 23.81
C GLY A 120 7.43 -26.67 25.08
N ILE A 121 8.13 -25.53 25.14
CA ILE A 121 8.85 -25.08 26.33
C ILE A 121 8.02 -24.02 27.07
N CYS A 122 7.49 -24.38 28.23
CA CYS A 122 6.89 -23.43 29.18
C CYS A 122 7.95 -22.84 30.12
N ASP A 123 7.62 -21.77 30.86
CA ASP A 123 8.55 -21.08 31.79
C ASP A 123 9.22 -22.00 32.83
N GLY A 124 8.52 -23.06 33.26
CA GLY A 124 9.03 -24.04 34.21
C GLY A 124 9.51 -25.36 33.58
N CYS A 125 9.48 -25.49 32.26
CA CYS A 125 9.75 -26.74 31.56
C CYS A 125 11.26 -26.98 31.39
N SER A 126 11.71 -28.21 31.67
CA SER A 126 13.08 -28.63 31.34
C SER A 126 13.20 -29.00 29.86
N MET A 127 14.22 -28.46 29.19
CA MET A 127 14.54 -28.81 27.81
C MET A 127 15.03 -30.26 27.65
N ASP A 128 15.29 -30.98 28.74
CA ASP A 128 15.66 -32.39 28.74
C ASP A 128 14.45 -33.32 29.01
N ASP A 129 13.23 -32.79 29.15
CA ASP A 129 12.03 -33.62 29.31
C ASP A 129 11.88 -34.56 28.09
N PRO A 130 11.84 -35.90 28.30
CA PRO A 130 11.67 -36.88 27.23
C PRO A 130 10.44 -36.63 26.35
N LYS A 131 9.35 -36.07 26.91
CA LYS A 131 8.12 -35.77 26.18
C LYS A 131 8.29 -34.61 25.20
N LEU A 132 9.23 -33.71 25.47
CA LEU A 132 9.50 -32.52 24.68
C LEU A 132 10.55 -32.77 23.60
N GLN A 133 11.40 -33.80 23.74
CA GLN A 133 12.46 -34.11 22.78
C GLN A 133 11.97 -34.32 21.34
N ARG A 134 10.73 -34.77 21.15
CA ARG A 134 10.11 -34.90 19.81
C ARG A 134 9.99 -33.58 19.06
N PHE A 135 10.01 -32.45 19.76
CA PHE A 135 9.95 -31.11 19.17
C PHE A 135 11.32 -30.49 18.97
N LYS A 136 12.39 -31.12 19.47
CA LYS A 136 13.75 -30.61 19.34
C LYS A 136 14.20 -30.60 17.87
N GLY A 137 14.87 -29.53 17.47
CA GLY A 137 15.45 -29.35 16.14
C GLY A 137 14.69 -28.34 15.29
N PHE A 138 15.42 -27.63 14.42
CA PHE A 138 14.88 -26.50 13.66
C PHE A 138 13.67 -26.88 12.80
N PHE A 139 13.77 -28.00 12.06
CA PHE A 139 12.64 -28.54 11.30
C PHE A 139 11.39 -28.77 12.19
N ASN A 140 11.56 -29.48 13.30
CA ASN A 140 10.46 -29.86 14.18
C ASN A 140 9.81 -28.64 14.85
N GLN A 141 10.60 -27.66 15.29
CA GLN A 141 10.11 -26.43 15.92
C GLN A 141 9.22 -25.60 14.99
N ILE A 142 9.64 -25.42 13.73
CA ILE A 142 8.85 -24.65 12.76
C ILE A 142 7.58 -25.39 12.37
N PHE A 143 7.68 -26.69 12.06
CA PHE A 143 6.51 -27.49 11.69
C PHE A 143 5.52 -27.59 12.85
N ALA A 144 5.99 -27.74 14.08
CA ALA A 144 5.12 -27.83 15.25
C ALA A 144 4.42 -26.49 15.56
N ALA A 145 5.12 -25.36 15.44
CA ALA A 145 4.51 -24.05 15.58
C ALA A 145 3.45 -23.78 14.50
N ALA A 146 3.78 -24.02 13.22
CA ALA A 146 2.83 -23.84 12.13
C ALA A 146 1.60 -24.76 12.27
N LYS A 147 1.83 -26.03 12.63
CA LYS A 147 0.76 -27.00 12.91
C LYS A 147 -0.14 -26.54 14.04
N PHE A 148 0.43 -26.04 15.13
CA PHE A 148 -0.34 -25.53 16.26
C PHE A 148 -1.32 -24.45 15.83
N PHE A 149 -0.85 -23.42 15.12
CA PHE A 149 -1.72 -22.31 14.69
C PHE A 149 -2.86 -22.78 13.79
N ARG A 150 -2.58 -23.72 12.89
CA ARG A 150 -3.60 -24.27 11.97
C ARG A 150 -4.64 -25.12 12.70
N LEU A 151 -4.19 -26.08 13.50
CA LEU A 151 -5.11 -26.98 14.20
C LEU A 151 -5.91 -26.24 15.27
N GLU A 152 -5.29 -25.32 16.01
CA GLU A 152 -6.01 -24.56 17.03
C GLU A 152 -7.03 -23.58 16.42
N LEU A 153 -6.74 -23.05 15.23
CA LEU A 153 -7.72 -22.29 14.46
C LEU A 153 -8.91 -23.19 14.06
N ASP A 154 -8.63 -24.27 13.34
CA ASP A 154 -9.64 -25.07 12.65
C ASP A 154 -10.46 -25.93 13.63
N ASP A 155 -9.81 -26.55 14.63
CA ASP A 155 -10.42 -27.53 15.53
C ASP A 155 -11.10 -26.90 16.75
N ASN A 156 -10.66 -25.70 17.18
CA ASN A 156 -11.15 -25.04 18.40
C ASN A 156 -11.74 -23.65 18.14
N LEU A 157 -11.01 -22.71 17.52
CA LEU A 157 -11.52 -21.34 17.38
C LEU A 157 -12.70 -21.23 16.43
N VAL A 158 -12.60 -21.81 15.24
CA VAL A 158 -13.67 -21.74 14.24
C VAL A 158 -14.89 -22.55 14.68
N THR A 159 -14.68 -23.67 15.37
CA THR A 159 -15.73 -24.62 15.78
C THR A 159 -16.38 -24.28 17.12
N LEU A 160 -15.61 -23.84 18.11
CA LEU A 160 -16.03 -23.61 19.50
C LEU A 160 -16.06 -22.13 19.88
N GLY A 161 -15.53 -21.24 19.02
CA GLY A 161 -15.42 -19.80 19.28
C GLY A 161 -14.30 -19.44 20.28
N LYS A 162 -13.51 -20.41 20.72
CA LYS A 162 -12.44 -20.23 21.71
C LYS A 162 -11.37 -21.31 21.57
N THR A 163 -10.14 -20.97 21.94
CA THR A 163 -9.00 -21.89 22.03
C THR A 163 -9.12 -22.81 23.25
N PHE A 164 -8.25 -23.82 23.35
CA PHE A 164 -8.16 -24.72 24.51
C PHE A 164 -7.83 -23.99 25.81
N THR A 165 -7.17 -22.83 25.74
CA THR A 165 -6.93 -21.96 26.91
C THR A 165 -8.06 -20.95 27.14
N GLY A 166 -9.08 -20.94 26.29
CA GLY A 166 -10.29 -20.13 26.41
C GLY A 166 -10.18 -18.71 25.84
N PHE A 167 -9.13 -18.37 25.11
CA PHE A 167 -9.11 -17.11 24.35
C PHE A 167 -9.99 -17.23 23.11
N GLY A 168 -10.69 -16.17 22.73
CA GLY A 168 -11.50 -16.13 21.50
C GLY A 168 -11.88 -14.70 21.15
N PRO A 169 -12.29 -14.43 19.89
CA PRO A 169 -12.81 -13.12 19.52
C PRO A 169 -13.96 -12.68 20.44
N GLY A 170 -13.86 -11.48 21.02
CA GLY A 170 -14.85 -10.95 21.95
C GLY A 170 -14.84 -11.56 23.35
N VAL A 171 -13.96 -12.52 23.65
CA VAL A 171 -13.87 -13.17 24.97
C VAL A 171 -12.84 -12.46 25.83
N ALA A 172 -13.30 -11.69 26.81
CA ALA A 172 -12.41 -10.97 27.73
C ALA A 172 -11.68 -11.92 28.69
N LYS A 173 -10.36 -11.76 28.82
CA LYS A 173 -9.49 -12.48 29.77
C LYS A 173 -8.43 -11.56 30.35
N THR A 174 -7.96 -11.88 31.55
CA THR A 174 -6.83 -11.17 32.18
C THR A 174 -5.51 -11.74 31.70
N VAL A 175 -4.62 -10.87 31.21
CA VAL A 175 -3.23 -11.17 30.83
C VAL A 175 -2.33 -10.12 31.47
N ASP A 176 -1.36 -10.55 32.27
CA ASP A 176 -0.44 -9.66 33.03
C ASP A 176 -1.16 -8.52 33.79
N GLY A 177 -2.33 -8.81 34.36
CA GLY A 177 -3.14 -7.85 35.11
C GLY A 177 -3.99 -6.89 34.28
N VAL A 178 -3.95 -6.98 32.95
CA VAL A 178 -4.77 -6.17 32.03
C VAL A 178 -5.87 -7.03 31.40
N THR A 179 -7.06 -6.47 31.25
CA THR A 179 -8.14 -7.11 30.50
C THR A 179 -7.86 -7.01 29.01
N VAL A 180 -7.71 -8.16 28.37
CA VAL A 180 -7.59 -8.32 26.92
C VAL A 180 -8.85 -8.97 26.38
N THR A 181 -9.41 -8.39 25.32
CA THR A 181 -10.53 -8.93 24.56
C THR A 181 -10.08 -9.05 23.11
N PRO A 182 -9.59 -10.23 22.67
CA PRO A 182 -9.13 -10.42 21.30
C PRO A 182 -10.21 -9.98 20.30
N ALA A 183 -9.84 -9.18 19.31
CA ALA A 183 -10.76 -8.70 18.29
C ALA A 183 -10.88 -9.67 17.09
N ASN A 184 -9.93 -10.60 16.94
CA ASN A 184 -9.88 -11.56 15.83
C ASN A 184 -9.22 -12.89 16.27
N ASN A 185 -9.22 -13.88 15.37
CA ASN A 185 -8.71 -15.23 15.66
C ASN A 185 -7.19 -15.24 15.82
N ALA A 186 -6.47 -14.48 15.00
CA ALA A 186 -5.02 -14.30 15.11
C ALA A 186 -4.63 -13.87 16.53
N THR A 187 -5.22 -12.78 17.02
CA THR A 187 -4.93 -12.27 18.37
C THR A 187 -5.24 -13.31 19.44
N ALA A 188 -6.36 -14.05 19.34
CA ALA A 188 -6.68 -15.12 20.29
C ALA A 188 -5.63 -16.25 20.30
N LEU A 189 -5.12 -16.64 19.13
CA LEU A 189 -4.05 -17.65 19.00
C LEU A 189 -2.71 -17.17 19.50
N LEU A 190 -2.38 -15.90 19.26
CA LEU A 190 -1.14 -15.30 19.74
C LEU A 190 -1.07 -15.30 21.27
N TYR A 191 -2.17 -15.00 21.97
CA TYR A 191 -2.24 -15.15 23.43
C TYR A 191 -2.31 -16.61 23.90
N THR A 192 -2.80 -17.52 23.05
CA THR A 192 -2.78 -18.96 23.35
C THR A 192 -1.36 -19.52 23.25
N TYR A 193 -0.56 -19.02 22.30
CA TYR A 193 0.84 -19.39 22.11
C TYR A 193 1.77 -18.69 23.11
N THR A 194 1.52 -17.42 23.41
CA THR A 194 2.31 -16.58 24.33
C THR A 194 1.36 -15.80 25.23
N PRO A 195 1.04 -16.31 26.44
CA PRO A 195 0.07 -15.70 27.34
C PRO A 195 0.66 -14.51 28.13
N HIS A 196 1.39 -13.62 27.45
CA HIS A 196 2.04 -12.44 28.03
C HIS A 196 1.87 -11.22 27.11
N LEU A 197 1.62 -10.04 27.67
CA LEU A 197 1.52 -8.79 26.94
C LEU A 197 2.85 -8.45 26.26
N HIS A 198 3.94 -8.49 27.03
CA HIS A 198 5.27 -8.10 26.52
C HIS A 198 5.72 -8.96 25.34
N GLY A 199 5.45 -10.27 25.37
CA GLY A 199 5.78 -11.16 24.26
C GLY A 199 4.97 -10.85 22.99
N ASN A 200 3.72 -10.42 23.13
CA ASN A 200 2.88 -10.01 21.99
C ASN A 200 3.26 -8.63 21.46
N GLU A 201 3.64 -7.70 22.33
CA GLU A 201 4.18 -6.39 21.94
C GLU A 201 5.50 -6.53 21.17
N LEU A 202 6.39 -7.43 21.63
CA LEU A 202 7.62 -7.76 20.94
C LEU A 202 7.35 -8.38 19.56
N LEU A 203 6.37 -9.29 19.45
CA LEU A 203 5.97 -9.85 18.16
C LEU A 203 5.48 -8.76 17.21
N TRP A 204 4.57 -7.90 17.70
CA TRP A 204 3.97 -6.82 16.91
C TRP A 204 5.03 -5.83 16.42
N SER A 205 5.95 -5.40 17.29
CA SER A 205 7.04 -4.50 16.90
C SER A 205 7.99 -5.15 15.88
N ILE A 206 8.30 -6.44 16.00
CA ILE A 206 9.07 -7.18 14.99
C ILE A 206 8.33 -7.25 13.66
N TRP A 207 7.03 -7.58 13.71
CA TRP A 207 6.18 -7.64 12.52
C TRP A 207 6.16 -6.30 11.81
N ASP A 208 5.94 -5.22 12.55
CA ASP A 208 5.88 -3.87 12.00
C ASP A 208 7.20 -3.49 11.33
N ARG A 209 8.32 -3.65 12.05
CA ARG A 209 9.66 -3.38 11.54
C ARG A 209 9.98 -4.17 10.27
N TYR A 210 9.49 -5.40 10.15
CA TYR A 210 9.81 -6.28 9.01
C TYR A 210 8.85 -6.11 7.84
N PHE A 211 7.56 -5.91 8.09
CA PHE A 211 6.52 -6.12 7.09
C PHE A 211 5.52 -4.98 6.98
N SER A 212 5.48 -4.03 7.92
CA SER A 212 4.66 -2.82 7.76
C SER A 212 5.25 -1.90 6.71
N ARG A 213 4.39 -1.49 5.77
CA ARG A 213 4.72 -0.58 4.68
C ARG A 213 4.44 0.85 5.12
N ALA A 214 5.50 1.57 5.45
CA ALA A 214 5.41 2.94 5.95
C ALA A 214 4.91 3.94 4.88
N TYR A 215 5.31 3.72 3.63
CA TYR A 215 5.06 4.64 2.52
C TYR A 215 3.77 4.29 1.77
N PRO A 216 2.82 5.22 1.66
CA PRO A 216 1.58 5.03 0.91
C PRO A 216 1.80 5.14 -0.61
N ASP A 217 0.79 4.75 -1.39
CA ASP A 217 0.80 4.96 -2.84
C ASP A 217 0.97 6.45 -3.18
N GLY A 218 1.76 6.74 -4.23
CA GLY A 218 2.21 8.08 -4.60
C GLY A 218 3.59 8.45 -4.06
N SER A 219 4.12 7.71 -3.08
CA SER A 219 5.47 7.95 -2.56
C SER A 219 6.54 7.61 -3.59
N ILE A 220 7.59 8.43 -3.69
CA ILE A 220 8.75 8.16 -4.54
C ILE A 220 9.96 7.91 -3.65
N LEU A 221 10.53 6.72 -3.74
CA LEU A 221 11.62 6.27 -2.90
C LEU A 221 12.91 6.13 -3.71
N ASN A 222 14.04 6.38 -3.07
CA ASN A 222 15.35 5.92 -3.54
C ASN A 222 16.13 5.26 -2.39
N ILE A 223 17.16 4.49 -2.75
CA ILE A 223 18.10 3.92 -1.78
C ILE A 223 19.31 4.86 -1.71
N GLU A 224 19.85 5.07 -0.52
CA GLU A 224 21.05 5.90 -0.34
C GLU A 224 22.21 5.39 -1.22
N GLY A 225 22.78 6.27 -2.05
CA GLY A 225 23.83 5.91 -3.01
C GLY A 225 23.34 5.21 -4.28
N ASP A 226 22.06 4.84 -4.40
CA ASP A 226 21.46 4.28 -5.62
C ASP A 226 20.70 5.38 -6.39
N PRO A 227 21.02 5.64 -7.67
CA PRO A 227 20.32 6.62 -8.49
C PRO A 227 18.91 6.20 -8.94
N LYS A 228 18.49 4.95 -8.70
CA LYS A 228 17.16 4.45 -9.08
C LYS A 228 16.05 5.11 -8.25
N LEU A 229 14.95 5.41 -8.93
CA LEU A 229 13.73 5.97 -8.34
C LEU A 229 12.61 4.94 -8.44
N TRP A 230 11.86 4.78 -7.36
CA TRP A 230 10.77 3.82 -7.22
C TRP A 230 9.48 4.53 -6.85
N LEU A 231 8.45 4.45 -7.69
CA LEU A 231 7.10 4.85 -7.34
C LEU A 231 6.43 3.73 -6.53
N ILE A 232 5.86 4.07 -5.38
CA ILE A 232 4.93 3.18 -4.68
C ILE A 232 3.54 3.37 -5.28
N GLN A 233 2.96 2.28 -5.79
CA GLN A 233 1.63 2.29 -6.40
C GLN A 233 1.03 0.90 -6.36
N ASP A 234 -0.26 0.81 -6.03
CA ASP A 234 -0.98 -0.46 -5.84
C ASP A 234 -0.22 -1.40 -4.89
N ALA A 235 0.41 -0.80 -3.87
CA ALA A 235 1.26 -1.47 -2.89
C ALA A 235 2.47 -2.25 -3.47
N GLN A 236 2.87 -1.94 -4.70
CA GLN A 236 4.09 -2.38 -5.36
C GLN A 236 5.08 -1.22 -5.48
N ARG A 237 6.36 -1.54 -5.69
CA ARG A 237 7.36 -0.56 -6.13
C ARG A 237 7.53 -0.68 -7.65
N ARG A 238 7.52 0.44 -8.36
CA ARG A 238 7.70 0.49 -9.81
C ARG A 238 8.88 1.38 -10.13
N GLN A 239 9.91 0.83 -10.77
CA GLN A 239 11.11 1.59 -11.09
C GLN A 239 10.83 2.56 -12.24
N PHE A 240 11.25 3.82 -12.12
CA PHE A 240 11.40 4.67 -13.32
C PHE A 240 12.60 4.18 -14.13
N ALA A 241 12.40 3.94 -15.43
CA ALA A 241 13.47 3.46 -16.31
C ALA A 241 14.61 4.50 -16.46
N SER A 242 14.30 5.79 -16.29
CA SER A 242 15.29 6.85 -16.23
C SER A 242 14.76 8.09 -15.51
N ARG A 243 15.67 9.01 -15.15
CA ARG A 243 15.30 10.34 -14.64
C ARG A 243 14.49 11.15 -15.64
N ALA A 244 14.71 10.97 -16.95
CA ALA A 244 13.92 11.65 -17.97
C ALA A 244 12.44 11.21 -17.93
N VAL A 245 12.19 9.91 -17.71
CA VAL A 245 10.84 9.40 -17.50
C VAL A 245 10.26 10.03 -16.23
N TYR A 246 10.97 10.01 -15.11
CA TYR A 246 10.53 10.67 -13.86
C TYR A 246 10.10 12.13 -14.07
N PHE A 247 10.95 12.95 -14.71
CA PHE A 247 10.66 14.37 -14.95
C PHE A 247 9.48 14.62 -15.89
N SER A 248 9.08 13.64 -16.69
CA SER A 248 7.86 13.74 -17.49
C SER A 248 6.59 13.68 -16.64
N TYR A 249 6.60 12.91 -15.55
CA TYR A 249 5.47 12.77 -14.63
C TYR A 249 5.44 13.87 -13.55
N TYR A 250 6.62 14.28 -13.08
CA TYR A 250 6.79 15.16 -11.94
C TYR A 250 7.62 16.40 -12.27
N SER A 251 7.06 17.58 -12.00
CA SER A 251 7.78 18.86 -12.06
C SER A 251 8.59 19.08 -10.79
N ASP A 252 9.63 18.27 -10.60
CA ASP A 252 10.48 18.26 -9.43
C ASP A 252 11.97 18.17 -9.82
N PRO A 253 12.60 19.28 -10.21
CA PRO A 253 13.96 19.28 -10.75
C PRO A 253 15.04 18.94 -9.70
N ASN A 254 14.74 19.10 -8.41
CA ASN A 254 15.68 18.92 -7.31
C ASN A 254 15.50 17.58 -6.59
N PHE A 255 14.53 16.76 -7.00
CA PHE A 255 14.15 15.54 -6.29
C PHE A 255 13.62 15.81 -4.88
N ASP A 256 13.01 16.98 -4.65
CA ASP A 256 12.57 17.42 -3.33
C ASP A 256 11.51 16.46 -2.75
N ARG A 257 10.73 15.78 -3.60
CA ARG A 257 9.71 14.79 -3.17
C ARG A 257 10.25 13.37 -2.99
N VAL A 258 11.49 13.12 -3.39
CA VAL A 258 12.09 11.78 -3.31
C VAL A 258 12.55 11.52 -1.88
N ILE A 259 12.09 10.40 -1.31
CA ILE A 259 12.41 10.00 0.06
C ILE A 259 13.51 8.95 0.00
N THR A 260 14.66 9.25 0.60
CA THR A 260 15.76 8.29 0.73
C THR A 260 15.51 7.35 1.90
N VAL A 261 15.54 6.06 1.61
CA VAL A 261 15.29 4.99 2.58
C VAL A 261 16.33 3.87 2.45
N SER A 262 16.31 2.92 3.38
CA SER A 262 17.15 1.73 3.25
C SER A 262 16.62 0.77 2.17
N GLU A 263 17.51 -0.07 1.64
CA GLU A 263 17.10 -1.15 0.72
C GLU A 263 16.05 -2.07 1.34
N SER A 264 16.10 -2.31 2.66
CA SER A 264 15.11 -3.13 3.34
C SER A 264 13.70 -2.51 3.30
N GLU A 265 13.57 -1.18 3.38
CA GLU A 265 12.27 -0.51 3.29
C GLU A 265 11.67 -0.63 1.88
N VAL A 266 12.47 -0.40 0.84
CA VAL A 266 12.03 -0.60 -0.56
C VAL A 266 11.64 -2.06 -0.81
N ASN A 267 12.34 -3.01 -0.17
CA ASN A 267 12.08 -4.45 -0.27
C ASN A 267 10.80 -4.94 0.43
N LYS A 268 10.10 -4.10 1.20
CA LYS A 268 8.76 -4.43 1.74
C LYS A 268 7.66 -4.38 0.67
N TYR A 269 7.94 -3.74 -0.47
CA TYR A 269 7.04 -3.62 -1.60
C TYR A 269 7.44 -4.62 -2.69
N PRO A 270 6.53 -5.49 -3.15
CA PRO A 270 6.75 -6.34 -4.31
C PRO A 270 7.14 -5.50 -5.51
N GLU A 271 8.07 -6.01 -6.30
CA GLU A 271 8.48 -5.35 -7.54
C GLU A 271 7.35 -5.46 -8.57
N GLY A 272 6.88 -4.30 -9.03
CA GLY A 272 5.94 -4.14 -10.10
C GLY A 272 6.63 -3.78 -11.41
N TYR A 273 5.85 -3.65 -12.47
CA TYR A 273 6.35 -3.30 -13.78
C TYR A 273 6.96 -1.89 -13.81
N ALA A 274 8.15 -1.76 -14.39
CA ALA A 274 8.84 -0.49 -14.50
C ALA A 274 8.04 0.53 -15.35
N ILE A 275 8.16 1.80 -14.98
CA ILE A 275 7.62 2.95 -15.72
C ILE A 275 8.66 3.32 -16.77
N LYS A 276 8.43 2.88 -18.01
CA LYS A 276 9.42 2.93 -19.10
C LYS A 276 9.33 4.17 -19.97
N PHE A 277 8.12 4.68 -20.19
CA PHE A 277 7.86 5.71 -21.20
C PHE A 277 7.48 7.03 -20.55
N PRO A 278 7.95 8.16 -21.10
CA PRO A 278 7.46 9.48 -20.72
C PRO A 278 5.95 9.63 -20.92
N VAL A 279 5.30 10.48 -20.12
CA VAL A 279 3.92 10.88 -20.42
C VAL A 279 3.86 11.60 -21.77
N TYR A 280 2.73 11.47 -22.46
CA TYR A 280 2.52 11.96 -23.83
C TYR A 280 3.33 11.27 -24.93
N SER A 281 4.01 10.16 -24.63
CA SER A 281 4.61 9.31 -25.67
C SER A 281 3.56 8.68 -26.59
N PHE A 282 3.95 8.48 -27.85
CA PHE A 282 3.18 7.75 -28.86
C PHE A 282 3.76 6.34 -29.03
N LEU A 283 2.99 5.33 -28.62
CA LEU A 283 3.45 3.94 -28.55
C LEU A 283 2.72 3.09 -29.60
N ARG A 284 3.44 2.48 -30.53
CA ARG A 284 2.87 1.60 -31.56
C ARG A 284 2.96 0.15 -31.12
N SER A 285 1.78 -0.47 -31.03
CA SER A 285 1.65 -1.90 -30.74
C SER A 285 2.14 -2.76 -31.91
N PRO A 286 2.42 -4.05 -31.68
CA PRO A 286 2.79 -4.99 -32.76
C PRO A 286 1.71 -5.15 -33.84
N ALA A 287 0.44 -4.82 -33.54
CA ALA A 287 -0.65 -4.81 -34.50
C ALA A 287 -0.74 -3.51 -35.33
N GLY A 288 0.11 -2.51 -35.06
CA GLY A 288 0.18 -1.24 -35.77
C GLY A 288 -0.69 -0.12 -35.20
N THR A 289 -1.57 -0.40 -34.21
CA THR A 289 -2.31 0.66 -33.50
C THR A 289 -1.34 1.52 -32.70
N VAL A 290 -1.45 2.84 -32.85
CA VAL A 290 -0.69 3.83 -32.08
C VAL A 290 -1.54 4.26 -30.88
N TYR A 291 -0.92 4.37 -29.71
CA TYR A 291 -1.53 4.81 -28.47
C TYR A 291 -0.85 6.09 -27.97
N LEU A 292 -1.64 7.04 -27.45
CA LEU A 292 -1.13 8.17 -26.67
C LEU A 292 -1.13 7.80 -25.19
N LEU A 293 0.01 7.91 -24.51
CA LEU A 293 0.12 7.73 -23.07
C LEU A 293 -0.22 9.04 -22.33
N LEU A 294 -1.05 8.97 -21.29
CA LEU A 294 -1.45 10.12 -20.48
C LEU A 294 -0.85 10.07 -19.06
N PRO A 295 -0.76 11.23 -18.36
CA PRO A 295 -0.16 11.30 -17.01
C PRO A 295 -0.86 10.47 -15.92
N ASN A 296 -2.11 10.08 -16.13
CA ASN A 296 -2.86 9.19 -15.23
C ASN A 296 -2.65 7.69 -15.57
N GLU A 297 -1.58 7.37 -16.30
CA GLU A 297 -1.23 6.02 -16.73
C GLU A 297 -2.33 5.33 -17.57
N THR A 298 -3.11 6.13 -18.27
CA THR A 298 -4.08 5.66 -19.27
C THR A 298 -3.44 5.76 -20.65
N ARG A 299 -3.64 4.73 -21.48
CA ARG A 299 -3.32 4.75 -22.91
C ARG A 299 -4.59 4.93 -23.73
N ARG A 300 -4.54 5.75 -24.77
CA ARG A 300 -5.68 5.96 -25.69
C ARG A 300 -5.29 5.61 -27.12
N GLY A 301 -5.90 4.58 -27.68
CA GLY A 301 -5.64 4.15 -29.05
C GLY A 301 -6.23 5.10 -30.09
N PHE A 302 -5.48 5.40 -31.16
CA PHE A 302 -6.02 6.10 -32.32
C PHE A 302 -6.88 5.16 -33.16
N SER A 303 -8.13 5.55 -33.42
CA SER A 303 -9.09 4.70 -34.14
C SER A 303 -8.82 4.59 -35.64
N SER A 304 -8.01 5.49 -36.20
CA SER A 304 -7.62 5.48 -37.60
C SER A 304 -6.32 6.26 -37.85
N ALA A 305 -5.67 5.99 -38.98
CA ALA A 305 -4.52 6.76 -39.44
C ALA A 305 -4.87 8.25 -39.70
N GLU A 306 -6.12 8.54 -40.06
CA GLU A 306 -6.61 9.91 -40.22
C GLU A 306 -6.70 10.64 -38.88
N ALA A 307 -7.20 9.97 -37.83
CA ALA A 307 -7.23 10.54 -36.47
C ALA A 307 -5.81 10.89 -35.98
N LEU A 308 -4.84 10.01 -36.24
CA LEU A 308 -3.42 10.26 -35.94
C LEU A 308 -2.86 11.45 -36.72
N ARG A 309 -3.09 11.50 -38.05
CA ARG A 309 -2.64 12.61 -38.91
C ARG A 309 -3.20 13.96 -38.48
N LYS A 310 -4.45 14.00 -38.00
CA LYS A 310 -5.12 15.24 -37.55
C LYS A 310 -4.44 15.88 -36.34
N ILE A 311 -3.75 15.10 -35.51
CA ILE A 311 -2.96 15.63 -34.38
C ILE A 311 -1.62 16.21 -34.83
N GLY A 312 -1.15 15.85 -36.04
CA GLY A 312 0.07 16.43 -36.63
C GLY A 312 1.37 15.90 -36.04
N ILE A 313 1.37 14.64 -35.57
CA ILE A 313 2.53 13.99 -34.96
C ILE A 313 3.53 13.59 -36.05
N ASN A 314 4.83 13.81 -35.82
CA ASN A 314 5.86 13.29 -36.70
C ASN A 314 5.96 11.76 -36.54
N PRO A 315 5.92 10.95 -37.62
CA PRO A 315 6.05 9.50 -37.52
C PRO A 315 7.29 9.01 -36.77
N GLU A 316 8.38 9.78 -36.75
CA GLU A 316 9.60 9.47 -36.00
C GLU A 316 9.46 9.63 -34.47
N GLU A 317 8.40 10.29 -33.99
CA GLU A 317 8.08 10.38 -32.56
C GLU A 317 7.36 9.12 -32.03
N ILE A 318 7.01 8.19 -32.92
CA ILE A 318 6.28 6.97 -32.58
C ILE A 318 7.26 5.85 -32.22
N GLU A 319 7.18 5.38 -30.98
CA GLU A 319 8.03 4.29 -30.46
C GLU A 319 7.33 2.94 -30.61
N ASP A 320 8.02 1.94 -31.17
CA ASP A 320 7.53 0.57 -31.26
C ASP A 320 7.67 -0.16 -29.92
N VAL A 321 6.59 -0.75 -29.42
CA VAL A 321 6.55 -1.40 -28.11
C VAL A 321 5.93 -2.79 -28.15
N SER A 322 6.18 -3.58 -27.10
CA SER A 322 5.56 -4.90 -26.93
C SER A 322 4.14 -4.79 -26.37
N TRP A 323 3.39 -5.91 -26.40
CA TRP A 323 2.11 -5.97 -25.69
C TRP A 323 2.29 -5.88 -24.17
N GLU A 324 3.37 -6.43 -23.62
CA GLU A 324 3.66 -6.39 -22.18
C GLU A 324 3.87 -4.97 -21.67
N ASP A 325 4.53 -4.13 -22.49
CA ASP A 325 4.70 -2.70 -22.22
C ASP A 325 3.36 -1.97 -22.16
N LEU A 326 2.44 -2.34 -23.05
CA LEU A 326 1.14 -1.68 -23.16
C LEU A 326 0.18 -2.14 -22.05
N THR A 327 0.14 -3.43 -21.69
CA THR A 327 -0.87 -4.00 -20.76
C THR A 327 -0.85 -3.40 -19.36
N GLN A 328 0.20 -2.68 -18.99
CA GLN A 328 0.33 -2.01 -17.70
C GLN A 328 -0.51 -0.73 -17.60
N TYR A 329 -0.89 -0.15 -18.73
CA TYR A 329 -1.67 1.09 -18.77
C TYR A 329 -3.16 0.78 -18.90
N ALA A 330 -3.98 1.54 -18.18
CA ALA A 330 -5.42 1.45 -18.31
C ALA A 330 -5.84 1.87 -19.73
N GLU A 331 -6.77 1.13 -20.36
CA GLU A 331 -7.33 1.53 -21.65
C GLU A 331 -8.31 2.69 -21.43
N GLY A 332 -8.09 3.79 -22.14
CA GLY A 332 -9.00 4.93 -22.17
C GLY A 332 -9.80 4.98 -23.48
N GLU A 333 -10.73 5.93 -23.53
CA GLU A 333 -11.55 6.13 -24.74
C GLU A 333 -10.68 6.39 -25.98
N PRO A 334 -10.94 5.72 -27.11
CA PRO A 334 -10.18 5.91 -28.34
C PRO A 334 -10.15 7.37 -28.80
N ILE A 335 -9.08 7.75 -29.49
CA ILE A 335 -8.95 9.04 -30.16
C ILE A 335 -9.46 8.87 -31.59
N THR A 336 -10.58 9.53 -31.90
CA THR A 336 -11.22 9.51 -33.22
C THR A 336 -11.03 10.84 -33.93
N ILE A 337 -11.47 10.91 -35.20
CA ILE A 337 -11.49 12.17 -35.96
C ILE A 337 -12.42 13.23 -35.33
N GLU A 338 -13.36 12.82 -34.48
CA GLU A 338 -14.31 13.69 -33.78
C GLU A 338 -13.82 14.12 -32.41
N SER A 339 -12.79 13.46 -31.87
CA SER A 339 -12.25 13.78 -30.54
C SER A 339 -11.79 15.24 -30.48
N VAL A 340 -12.33 15.96 -29.50
CA VAL A 340 -11.97 17.35 -29.20
C VAL A 340 -10.96 17.36 -28.07
N GLN A 341 -9.79 17.96 -28.32
CA GLN A 341 -8.73 18.16 -27.31
C GLN A 341 -8.31 16.85 -26.60
N PRO A 342 -7.71 15.88 -27.32
CA PRO A 342 -7.41 14.56 -26.77
C PRO A 342 -6.35 14.56 -25.64
N VAL A 343 -5.55 15.63 -25.53
CA VAL A 343 -4.58 15.90 -24.43
C VAL A 343 -5.15 16.86 -23.35
N GLY A 344 -6.43 17.18 -23.48
CA GLY A 344 -7.15 18.17 -22.70
C GLY A 344 -6.64 19.60 -22.88
N THR A 345 -7.35 20.57 -22.30
CA THR A 345 -6.97 21.99 -22.28
C THR A 345 -7.41 22.67 -20.99
N LEU A 346 -6.82 23.83 -20.70
CA LEU A 346 -7.20 24.66 -19.57
C LEU A 346 -8.03 25.85 -20.05
N ILE A 347 -9.26 25.96 -19.55
CA ILE A 347 -10.20 27.04 -19.89
C ILE A 347 -10.56 27.80 -18.61
N GLN A 348 -10.63 29.13 -18.71
CA GLN A 348 -11.05 29.98 -17.60
C GLN A 348 -12.40 30.63 -17.87
N ASN A 349 -13.27 30.65 -16.87
CA ASN A 349 -14.50 31.43 -16.92
C ASN A 349 -14.17 32.93 -16.87
N SER A 350 -14.58 33.67 -17.90
CA SER A 350 -14.28 35.10 -18.06
C SER A 350 -14.92 36.00 -16.98
N LYS A 351 -15.98 35.53 -16.32
CA LYS A 351 -16.70 36.25 -15.27
C LYS A 351 -16.22 35.91 -13.86
N THR A 352 -16.07 34.62 -13.56
CA THR A 352 -15.73 34.17 -12.19
C THR A 352 -14.24 33.97 -11.97
N GLY A 353 -13.45 33.86 -13.05
CA GLY A 353 -12.03 33.50 -12.99
C GLY A 353 -11.76 32.02 -12.69
N GLY A 354 -12.80 31.22 -12.43
CA GLY A 354 -12.68 29.78 -12.19
C GLY A 354 -12.06 29.04 -13.37
N VAL A 355 -11.19 28.07 -13.10
CA VAL A 355 -10.45 27.33 -14.13
C VAL A 355 -10.98 25.90 -14.22
N TYR A 356 -11.04 25.38 -15.43
CA TYR A 356 -11.48 24.02 -15.73
C TYR A 356 -10.42 23.33 -16.59
N PHE A 357 -10.18 22.06 -16.30
CA PHE A 357 -9.52 21.16 -17.24
C PHE A 357 -10.61 20.52 -18.11
N VAL A 358 -10.49 20.66 -19.42
CA VAL A 358 -11.48 20.16 -20.38
C VAL A 358 -10.85 19.10 -21.26
N GLU A 359 -11.43 17.91 -21.28
CA GLU A 359 -11.03 16.82 -22.15
C GLU A 359 -12.27 16.03 -22.61
N ASN A 360 -12.29 15.64 -23.89
CA ASN A 360 -13.38 14.83 -24.48
C ASN A 360 -14.80 15.39 -24.21
N GLY A 361 -14.95 16.72 -24.16
CA GLY A 361 -16.25 17.35 -23.92
C GLY A 361 -16.70 17.41 -22.45
N VAL A 362 -15.87 16.93 -21.51
CA VAL A 362 -16.10 17.00 -20.07
C VAL A 362 -15.23 18.11 -19.48
N LYS A 363 -15.81 18.99 -18.65
CA LYS A 363 -15.09 20.00 -17.88
C LYS A 363 -14.96 19.55 -16.42
N HIS A 364 -13.73 19.50 -15.93
CA HIS A 364 -13.38 19.20 -14.55
C HIS A 364 -13.04 20.51 -13.85
N PRO A 365 -13.82 20.95 -12.85
CA PRO A 365 -13.53 22.18 -12.15
C PRO A 365 -12.27 22.05 -11.30
N ILE A 366 -11.47 23.11 -11.25
CA ILE A 366 -10.23 23.18 -10.47
C ILE A 366 -10.45 24.14 -9.30
N PHE A 367 -10.46 23.61 -8.08
CA PHE A 367 -10.90 24.34 -6.88
C PHE A 367 -9.81 25.25 -6.27
N SER A 368 -8.56 25.15 -6.72
CA SER A 368 -7.50 26.07 -6.33
C SER A 368 -6.39 26.20 -7.36
N LYS A 369 -5.61 27.27 -7.25
CA LYS A 369 -4.39 27.46 -8.07
C LYS A 369 -3.38 26.36 -7.78
N GLU A 370 -3.34 25.85 -6.55
CA GLU A 370 -2.38 24.83 -6.16
C GLU A 370 -2.66 23.49 -6.86
N ILE A 371 -3.94 23.08 -7.00
CA ILE A 371 -4.31 21.91 -7.82
C ILE A 371 -3.88 22.10 -9.26
N LEU A 372 -4.08 23.29 -9.82
CA LEU A 372 -3.66 23.63 -11.18
C LEU A 372 -2.15 23.46 -11.36
N VAL A 373 -1.35 24.01 -10.44
CA VAL A 373 0.12 23.95 -10.50
C VAL A 373 0.63 22.53 -10.26
N ALA A 374 0.08 21.79 -9.29
CA ALA A 374 0.48 20.40 -9.04
C ALA A 374 0.24 19.50 -10.25
N ASN A 375 -0.88 19.71 -10.97
CA ASN A 375 -1.22 18.90 -12.13
C ASN A 375 -0.49 19.31 -13.41
N PHE A 376 -0.38 20.61 -13.67
CA PHE A 376 0.03 21.13 -14.98
C PHE A 376 1.24 22.08 -14.94
N GLY A 377 1.84 22.32 -13.79
CA GLY A 377 2.99 23.21 -13.63
C GLY A 377 2.70 24.61 -14.19
N SER A 378 3.53 25.05 -15.15
CA SER A 378 3.41 26.34 -15.81
C SER A 378 2.53 26.34 -17.07
N ARG A 379 1.71 25.29 -17.29
CA ARG A 379 0.82 25.20 -18.47
C ARG A 379 -0.13 26.39 -18.49
N LYS A 380 -0.20 27.05 -19.65
CA LYS A 380 -1.03 28.25 -19.82
C LYS A 380 -2.51 27.89 -19.98
N ILE A 381 -3.35 28.74 -19.41
CA ILE A 381 -4.79 28.79 -19.73
C ILE A 381 -4.91 29.15 -21.20
N THR A 382 -5.56 28.28 -21.98
CA THR A 382 -5.58 28.35 -23.45
C THR A 382 -6.65 29.31 -23.96
N SER A 383 -7.77 29.43 -23.24
CA SER A 383 -8.83 30.38 -23.60
C SER A 383 -9.64 30.85 -22.40
N LYS A 384 -10.28 32.01 -22.54
CA LYS A 384 -11.29 32.51 -21.60
C LYS A 384 -12.66 32.41 -22.28
N GLN A 385 -13.61 31.79 -21.60
CA GLN A 385 -14.97 31.55 -22.12
C GLN A 385 -16.02 32.08 -21.17
N THR A 386 -17.17 32.45 -21.71
CA THR A 386 -18.35 32.85 -20.95
C THR A 386 -18.95 31.66 -20.19
N THR A 387 -19.79 31.94 -19.18
CA THR A 387 -20.47 30.88 -18.43
C THR A 387 -21.37 30.02 -19.34
N ALA A 388 -22.08 30.64 -20.29
CA ALA A 388 -22.95 29.94 -21.24
C ALA A 388 -22.17 29.03 -22.22
N GLU A 389 -20.94 29.40 -22.60
CA GLU A 389 -20.08 28.52 -23.41
C GLU A 389 -19.59 27.33 -22.60
N LEU A 390 -19.19 27.55 -21.35
CA LEU A 390 -18.75 26.48 -20.45
C LEU A 390 -19.88 25.50 -20.12
N GLU A 391 -21.14 25.94 -20.06
CA GLU A 391 -22.32 25.09 -19.82
C GLU A 391 -22.60 24.09 -20.95
N LYS A 392 -21.96 24.24 -22.12
CA LYS A 392 -22.04 23.26 -23.22
C LYS A 392 -21.25 21.98 -22.95
N TYR A 393 -20.27 22.03 -22.04
CA TYR A 393 -19.51 20.86 -21.62
C TYR A 393 -20.23 20.12 -20.49
N ILE A 394 -20.13 18.79 -20.50
CA ILE A 394 -20.58 17.96 -19.38
C ILE A 394 -19.70 18.30 -18.17
N THR A 395 -20.30 18.55 -17.00
CA THR A 395 -19.52 18.81 -15.79
C THR A 395 -19.14 17.49 -15.15
N GLY A 396 -17.83 17.20 -15.08
CA GLY A 396 -17.29 16.02 -14.41
C GLY A 396 -16.90 16.32 -12.96
N GLU A 397 -16.34 15.31 -12.30
CA GLU A 397 -15.77 15.45 -10.96
C GLU A 397 -14.65 16.51 -10.91
N PRO A 398 -14.46 17.20 -9.78
CA PRO A 398 -13.35 18.12 -9.60
C PRO A 398 -12.00 17.46 -9.85
N LEU A 399 -11.06 18.21 -10.41
CA LEU A 399 -9.69 17.75 -10.53
C LEU A 399 -9.07 17.64 -9.14
N LEU A 400 -8.39 16.52 -8.89
CA LEU A 400 -7.76 16.20 -7.61
C LEU A 400 -6.29 16.64 -7.58
N PHE A 401 -5.70 16.78 -6.39
CA PHE A 401 -4.24 16.78 -6.27
C PHE A 401 -3.67 15.43 -6.73
N LYS A 402 -2.42 15.45 -7.21
CA LYS A 402 -1.71 14.23 -7.60
C LYS A 402 -1.42 13.35 -6.39
N GLU A 403 -1.31 12.05 -6.65
CA GLU A 403 -0.81 11.06 -5.69
C GLU A 403 0.57 11.46 -5.17
N GLY A 404 0.79 11.32 -3.87
CA GLY A 404 2.03 11.68 -3.17
C GLY A 404 2.16 13.14 -2.75
N GLU A 405 1.26 14.03 -3.17
CA GLU A 405 1.32 15.44 -2.76
C GLU A 405 1.02 15.61 -1.27
N LEU A 406 1.78 16.49 -0.61
CA LEU A 406 1.56 16.89 0.77
C LEU A 406 0.74 18.17 0.78
N VAL A 407 -0.40 18.18 1.48
CA VAL A 407 -1.33 19.30 1.49
C VAL A 407 -1.75 19.67 2.91
N LYS A 408 -1.99 20.97 3.14
CA LYS A 408 -2.65 21.46 4.36
C LYS A 408 -3.56 22.64 4.07
N SER A 409 -4.55 22.86 4.94
CA SER A 409 -5.40 24.05 4.82
C SER A 409 -4.67 25.27 5.34
N ASP A 410 -4.91 26.42 4.71
CA ASP A 410 -4.61 27.74 5.25
C ASP A 410 -5.26 28.04 6.62
N SER A 411 -6.31 27.29 6.98
CA SER A 411 -7.09 27.47 8.21
C SER A 411 -6.87 26.41 9.28
N GLN A 412 -6.17 25.30 8.98
CA GLN A 412 -5.97 24.18 9.90
C GLN A 412 -4.53 23.64 9.84
N PRO A 413 -3.95 23.25 10.99
CA PRO A 413 -2.55 22.83 11.05
C PRO A 413 -2.30 21.41 10.52
N ALA A 414 -3.36 20.60 10.37
CA ALA A 414 -3.23 19.20 9.95
C ALA A 414 -2.65 19.09 8.54
N VAL A 415 -1.62 18.26 8.39
CA VAL A 415 -1.00 17.92 7.10
C VAL A 415 -1.51 16.56 6.66
N TYR A 416 -1.77 16.45 5.36
CA TYR A 416 -2.23 15.23 4.72
C TYR A 416 -1.27 14.87 3.58
N VAL A 417 -1.09 13.57 3.34
CA VAL A 417 -0.58 13.09 2.06
C VAL A 417 -1.76 12.60 1.22
N ILE A 418 -1.73 12.87 -0.08
CA ILE A 418 -2.71 12.35 -1.03
C ILE A 418 -2.28 10.94 -1.44
N SER A 419 -3.14 9.96 -1.19
CA SER A 419 -2.90 8.57 -1.57
C SER A 419 -4.22 7.86 -1.86
N ASN A 420 -4.30 7.14 -2.98
CA ASN A 420 -5.50 6.47 -3.46
C ASN A 420 -6.71 7.41 -3.53
N LYS A 421 -6.50 8.63 -4.05
CA LYS A 421 -7.46 9.74 -4.12
C LYS A 421 -7.98 10.24 -2.75
N GLN A 422 -7.46 9.71 -1.64
CA GLN A 422 -7.82 10.11 -0.29
C GLN A 422 -6.78 11.09 0.29
N ARG A 423 -7.22 11.95 1.21
CA ARG A 423 -6.32 12.71 2.08
C ARG A 423 -6.07 11.90 3.35
N ARG A 424 -4.84 11.45 3.55
CA ARG A 424 -4.45 10.65 4.72
C ARG A 424 -3.73 11.53 5.74
N PRO A 425 -4.30 11.73 6.95
CA PRO A 425 -3.72 12.63 7.94
C PRO A 425 -2.40 12.07 8.48
N ILE A 426 -1.37 12.92 8.57
CA ILE A 426 -0.12 12.58 9.24
C ILE A 426 -0.28 12.90 10.72
N THR A 427 -0.10 11.89 11.57
CA THR A 427 -0.54 11.92 12.98
C THR A 427 0.25 12.86 13.87
N SER A 428 1.51 13.12 13.55
CA SER A 428 2.40 14.00 14.32
C SER A 428 3.52 14.57 13.45
N GLU A 429 4.17 15.64 13.93
CA GLU A 429 5.41 16.14 13.34
C GLU A 429 6.52 15.09 13.36
N ALA A 430 6.60 14.29 14.43
CA ALA A 430 7.55 13.20 14.51
C ALA A 430 7.30 12.13 13.42
N ALA A 431 6.03 11.81 13.11
CA ALA A 431 5.67 10.93 12.00
C ALA A 431 6.09 11.55 10.66
N PHE A 432 5.80 12.84 10.45
CA PHE A 432 6.18 13.56 9.25
C PHE A 432 7.69 13.48 8.97
N VAL A 433 8.51 13.76 9.99
CA VAL A 433 9.98 13.74 9.87
C VAL A 433 10.52 12.32 9.72
N LYS A 434 9.99 11.34 10.47
CA LYS A 434 10.41 9.93 10.36
C LYS A 434 10.08 9.31 9.00
N LEU A 435 8.99 9.73 8.36
CA LEU A 435 8.65 9.36 6.99
C LEU A 435 9.50 10.10 5.95
N GLY A 436 10.45 10.95 6.36
CA GLY A 436 11.33 11.67 5.45
C GLY A 436 10.62 12.74 4.62
N TYR A 437 9.41 13.16 5.01
CA TYR A 437 8.73 14.27 4.35
C TYR A 437 9.42 15.61 4.67
N ASN A 438 9.37 16.53 3.71
CA ASN A 438 9.93 17.88 3.84
C ASN A 438 8.80 18.91 3.94
N TRP A 439 8.89 19.80 4.94
CA TRP A 439 7.94 20.87 5.17
C TRP A 439 7.82 21.84 3.99
N ASP A 440 8.90 22.04 3.22
CA ASP A 440 8.91 22.89 2.03
C ASP A 440 8.04 22.33 0.89
N ASN A 441 7.74 21.02 0.93
CA ASN A 441 6.86 20.37 -0.05
C ASN A 441 5.38 20.46 0.33
N VAL A 442 5.04 20.99 1.52
CA VAL A 442 3.65 21.05 1.97
C VAL A 442 2.93 22.18 1.25
N ILE A 443 2.02 21.79 0.36
CA ILE A 443 1.15 22.70 -0.38
C ILE A 443 0.08 23.27 0.57
N VAL A 444 0.16 24.57 0.83
CA VAL A 444 -0.88 25.30 1.57
C VAL A 444 -1.97 25.73 0.60
N THR A 445 -3.22 25.32 0.85
CA THR A 445 -4.35 25.65 -0.02
C THR A 445 -5.63 25.89 0.79
N ASN A 446 -6.74 26.18 0.11
CA ASN A 446 -8.04 26.42 0.76
C ASN A 446 -8.74 25.11 1.15
N ALA A 447 -9.66 25.18 2.12
CA ALA A 447 -10.38 24.01 2.63
C ALA A 447 -11.21 23.27 1.56
N ALA A 448 -11.75 23.97 0.55
CA ALA A 448 -12.53 23.33 -0.52
C ALA A 448 -11.66 22.46 -1.43
N ALA A 449 -10.43 22.88 -1.71
CA ALA A 449 -9.46 22.13 -2.50
C ALA A 449 -8.94 20.89 -1.78
N ILE A 450 -8.92 20.87 -0.45
CA ILE A 450 -8.66 19.65 0.33
C ILE A 450 -9.92 18.78 0.39
N GLY A 451 -11.08 19.43 0.44
CA GLY A 451 -12.42 18.86 0.49
C GLY A 451 -12.75 17.88 -0.63
N VAL A 452 -12.13 18.02 -1.81
CA VAL A 452 -12.35 17.13 -2.97
C VAL A 452 -11.82 15.71 -2.76
N HIS A 453 -10.92 15.51 -1.79
CA HIS A 453 -10.41 14.20 -1.40
C HIS A 453 -11.20 13.63 -0.22
N LEU A 454 -11.59 12.36 -0.30
CA LEU A 454 -12.17 11.65 0.84
C LEU A 454 -11.12 11.52 1.97
N LEU A 455 -11.56 11.55 3.23
CA LEU A 455 -10.67 11.32 4.36
C LEU A 455 -10.28 9.84 4.39
N GLY A 456 -8.98 9.57 4.44
CA GLY A 456 -8.42 8.22 4.55
C GLY A 456 -7.81 7.95 5.92
N GLU A 457 -7.32 6.72 6.09
CA GLU A 457 -6.67 6.28 7.32
C GLU A 457 -5.40 7.09 7.64
N PRO A 458 -5.15 7.43 8.91
CA PRO A 458 -3.97 8.18 9.33
C PRO A 458 -2.66 7.44 9.02
N LEU A 459 -1.57 8.22 8.90
CA LEU A 459 -0.20 7.74 8.86
C LEU A 459 0.49 8.01 10.20
N GLY A 460 0.90 6.93 10.83
CA GLY A 460 1.62 6.90 12.10
C GLY A 460 3.12 7.17 11.94
N GLU A 461 3.80 7.22 13.08
CA GLU A 461 5.25 7.07 13.10
C GLU A 461 5.63 5.65 12.66
N PRO A 462 6.50 5.47 11.65
CA PRO A 462 7.10 4.17 11.39
C PRO A 462 8.04 3.81 12.55
N PHE A 463 8.16 2.50 12.83
CA PHE A 463 8.99 1.96 13.91
C PHE A 463 10.49 2.04 13.66
#